data_AF-A0A067ETI4-F1
#
_entry.id   AF-A0A067ETI4-F1
#
_cell.length_a   1.000
_cell.length_b   1.000
_cell.length_c   1.000
_cell.angle_alpha   90.00
_cell.angle_beta   90.00
_cell.angle_gamma   90.00
#
_symmetry.space_group_name_H-M   'P 1'
#
loop_
_entity.id
_entity.type
_entity.pdbx_description
1 polymer ?
#
loop_
_entity_poly.entity_id
_entity_poly.type
_entity_poly.pdbx_seq_one_letter_code
_entity_poly.pdbx_strand_id
1 'polypeptide(L)'
;EYVKGISATGMQSNYGFDGQIHACWMHKMTQKDIQTIRSAGFLVSVIHGRHDVIAQICYARRLAEKLYPVARMIDLPGGHLVSHERTEEVNQALIDLIKASEKKISPQDWTNLPQTSSGVLAKGMSFVRTSSGPRSYVSGPLEKLHLYLLYLCGLFLLAFEYARRLLQSLKPVRVRASPTSASMQ
;
A
#
# COMPACT_ATOMS: atom_id res chain seq x y z
N GLU A 1 17.15 1.37 -24.49
CA GLU A 1 16.21 2.32 -25.15
C GLU A 1 15.76 3.47 -24.24
N TYR A 2 15.08 3.24 -23.10
CA TYR A 2 14.68 4.33 -22.19
C TYR A 2 15.81 5.31 -21.80
N VAL A 3 16.94 4.78 -21.32
CA VAL A 3 18.12 5.59 -20.96
C VAL A 3 18.69 6.32 -22.18
N LYS A 4 18.79 5.63 -23.32
CA LYS A 4 19.27 6.25 -24.57
C LYS A 4 18.37 7.41 -25.01
N GLY A 5 17.06 7.26 -24.88
CA GLY A 5 16.08 8.30 -25.17
C GLY A 5 16.29 9.55 -24.31
N ILE A 6 16.34 9.40 -22.98
CA ILE A 6 16.56 10.53 -22.07
C ILE A 6 17.91 11.20 -22.30
N SER A 7 18.96 10.41 -22.55
CA SER A 7 20.29 10.97 -22.85
C SER A 7 20.32 11.76 -24.16
N ALA A 8 19.50 11.39 -25.15
CA ALA A 8 19.47 12.05 -26.45
C ALA A 8 18.52 13.27 -26.50
N THR A 9 17.36 13.20 -25.85
CA THR A 9 16.31 14.24 -25.95
C THR A 9 16.15 15.07 -24.68
N GLY A 10 16.88 14.75 -23.61
CA GLY A 10 16.67 15.32 -22.29
C GLY A 10 15.40 14.78 -21.61
N MET A 11 15.07 15.37 -20.45
CA MET A 11 13.83 15.05 -19.76
C MET A 11 12.61 15.50 -20.56
N GLN A 12 11.47 14.85 -20.32
CA GLN A 12 10.19 15.22 -20.89
C GLN A 12 9.85 16.70 -20.56
N SER A 13 9.25 17.43 -21.51
CA SER A 13 8.84 18.81 -21.29
C SER A 13 7.89 18.96 -20.08
N ASN A 14 7.92 20.13 -19.43
CA ASN A 14 7.07 20.39 -18.26
C ASN A 14 5.59 20.16 -18.55
N TYR A 15 5.07 20.57 -19.71
CA TYR A 15 3.67 20.33 -20.06
C TYR A 15 3.31 18.83 -20.15
N GLY A 16 4.23 18.01 -20.66
CA GLY A 16 4.04 16.55 -20.68
C GLY A 16 4.13 15.96 -19.26
N PHE A 17 5.12 16.39 -18.49
CA PHE A 17 5.36 15.88 -17.13
C PHE A 17 4.24 16.27 -16.17
N ASP A 18 3.89 17.55 -16.11
CA ASP A 18 2.80 18.07 -15.27
C ASP A 18 1.46 17.43 -15.67
N GLY A 19 1.23 17.20 -16.96
CA GLY A 19 0.05 16.48 -17.45
C GLY A 19 -0.02 15.04 -16.94
N GLN A 20 1.10 14.31 -16.93
CA GLN A 20 1.17 12.95 -16.38
C GLN A 20 0.93 12.95 -14.87
N ILE A 21 1.59 13.85 -14.13
CA ILE A 21 1.39 13.99 -12.68
C ILE A 21 -0.07 14.34 -12.37
N HIS A 22 -0.65 15.28 -13.10
CA HIS A 22 -2.05 15.67 -12.95
C HIS A 22 -2.99 14.49 -13.21
N ALA A 23 -2.75 13.72 -14.28
CA ALA A 23 -3.53 12.52 -14.57
C ALA A 23 -3.43 11.49 -13.43
N CYS A 24 -2.22 11.20 -12.93
CA CYS A 24 -2.02 10.28 -11.81
C CYS A 24 -2.72 10.75 -10.52
N TRP A 25 -2.79 12.07 -10.30
CA TRP A 25 -3.38 12.63 -9.08
C TRP A 25 -4.90 12.75 -9.13
N MET A 26 -5.44 13.11 -10.30
CA MET A 26 -6.85 13.44 -10.45
C MET A 26 -7.69 12.30 -11.01
N HIS A 27 -7.08 11.39 -11.78
CA HIS A 27 -7.81 10.31 -12.41
C HIS A 27 -8.01 9.14 -11.42
N LYS A 28 -9.25 8.68 -11.35
CA LYS A 28 -9.63 7.45 -10.65
C LYS A 28 -10.54 6.66 -11.56
N MET A 29 -10.30 5.35 -11.64
CA MET A 29 -11.17 4.46 -12.41
C MET A 29 -12.61 4.56 -11.93
N THR A 30 -13.47 5.01 -12.84
CA THR A 30 -14.91 5.07 -12.66
C THR A 30 -15.54 3.71 -12.96
N GLN A 31 -16.82 3.54 -12.60
CA GLN A 31 -17.56 2.34 -12.98
C GLN A 31 -17.69 2.20 -14.49
N LYS A 32 -17.78 3.33 -15.22
CA LYS A 32 -17.79 3.32 -16.69
C LYS A 32 -16.50 2.74 -17.25
N ASP A 33 -15.34 3.16 -16.73
CA ASP A 33 -14.03 2.65 -17.18
C ASP A 33 -13.92 1.14 -16.94
N ILE A 34 -14.36 0.67 -15.76
CA ILE A 34 -14.41 -0.75 -15.41
C ILE A 34 -15.30 -1.53 -16.37
N GLN A 35 -16.50 -1.02 -16.67
CA GLN A 35 -17.42 -1.66 -17.61
C GLN A 35 -16.85 -1.69 -19.03
N THR A 36 -16.23 -0.59 -19.48
CA THR A 36 -15.57 -0.52 -20.78
C THR A 36 -14.50 -1.60 -20.91
N ILE A 37 -13.62 -1.75 -19.93
CA ILE A 37 -12.60 -2.81 -19.91
C ILE A 37 -13.25 -4.19 -19.95
N ARG A 38 -14.26 -4.44 -19.11
CA ARG A 38 -14.96 -5.74 -19.07
C ARG A 38 -15.63 -6.10 -20.40
N SER A 39 -16.15 -5.10 -21.11
CA SER A 39 -16.81 -5.29 -22.41
C SER A 39 -15.85 -5.36 -23.61
N ALA A 40 -14.58 -4.99 -23.43
CA ALA A 40 -13.62 -4.90 -24.52
C ALA A 40 -13.16 -6.26 -25.07
N GLY A 41 -13.50 -7.37 -24.40
CA GLY A 41 -13.25 -8.72 -24.89
C GLY A 41 -11.83 -9.24 -24.73
N PHE A 42 -10.96 -8.54 -23.98
CA PHE A 42 -9.63 -9.02 -23.63
C PHE A 42 -9.54 -9.51 -22.18
N LEU A 43 -8.66 -10.46 -21.94
CA LEU A 43 -8.34 -10.99 -20.62
C LEU A 43 -7.33 -10.07 -19.91
N VAL A 44 -7.36 -10.06 -18.57
CA VAL A 44 -6.49 -9.23 -17.73
C VAL A 44 -5.76 -10.09 -16.71
N SER A 45 -4.45 -9.87 -16.55
CA SER A 45 -3.65 -10.36 -15.41
C SER A 45 -3.31 -9.20 -14.49
N VAL A 46 -3.71 -9.29 -13.22
CA VAL A 46 -3.26 -8.36 -12.17
C VAL A 46 -2.13 -9.04 -11.40
N ILE A 47 -0.89 -8.65 -11.67
CA ILE A 47 0.32 -9.24 -11.08
C ILE A 47 0.84 -8.30 -9.99
N HIS A 48 1.01 -8.80 -8.76
CA HIS A 48 1.36 -7.93 -7.63
C HIS A 48 2.24 -8.63 -6.57
N GLY A 49 3.12 -7.87 -5.92
CA GLY A 49 3.96 -8.34 -4.82
C GLY A 49 3.23 -8.31 -3.48
N ARG A 50 3.26 -9.42 -2.73
CA ARG A 50 2.57 -9.55 -1.42
C ARG A 50 3.08 -8.60 -0.34
N HIS A 51 4.32 -8.13 -0.45
CA HIS A 51 4.98 -7.27 0.52
C HIS A 51 5.22 -5.86 -0.04
N ASP A 52 4.49 -5.45 -1.07
CA ASP A 52 4.56 -4.09 -1.59
C ASP A 52 4.03 -3.09 -0.53
N VAL A 53 4.94 -2.27 -0.02
CA VAL A 53 4.67 -1.23 0.98
C VAL A 53 4.23 0.09 0.33
N ILE A 54 4.51 0.28 -0.96
CA ILE A 54 4.16 1.49 -1.72
C ILE A 54 2.71 1.36 -2.19
N ALA A 55 2.38 0.25 -2.84
CA ALA A 55 1.03 -0.08 -3.27
C ALA A 55 0.60 -1.40 -2.62
N GLN A 56 -0.07 -1.31 -1.48
CA GLN A 56 -0.50 -2.51 -0.74
C GLN A 56 -1.36 -3.44 -1.60
N ILE A 57 -1.14 -4.75 -1.46
CA ILE A 57 -1.81 -5.81 -2.24
C ILE A 57 -3.35 -5.76 -2.22
N CYS A 58 -3.95 -5.15 -1.19
CA CYS A 58 -5.40 -4.99 -1.12
C CYS A 58 -5.96 -4.16 -2.29
N TYR A 59 -5.19 -3.21 -2.83
CA TYR A 59 -5.61 -2.41 -3.98
C TYR A 59 -5.64 -3.24 -5.27
N ALA A 60 -4.62 -4.08 -5.48
CA ALA A 60 -4.56 -4.98 -6.62
C ALA A 60 -5.69 -6.02 -6.59
N ARG A 61 -5.96 -6.62 -5.43
CA ARG A 61 -7.10 -7.55 -5.24
C ARG A 61 -8.45 -6.87 -5.53
N ARG A 62 -8.67 -5.66 -4.99
CA ARG A 62 -9.89 -4.89 -5.26
C ARG A 62 -10.05 -4.53 -6.75
N LEU A 63 -8.95 -4.28 -7.45
CA LEU A 63 -8.99 -4.05 -8.90
C LEU A 63 -9.39 -5.32 -9.65
N ALA A 64 -8.77 -6.45 -9.33
CA ALA A 64 -9.11 -7.75 -9.92
C ALA A 64 -10.58 -8.09 -9.67
N GLU A 65 -11.09 -7.89 -8.45
CA GLU A 65 -12.50 -8.08 -8.09
C GLU A 65 -13.44 -7.20 -8.93
N LYS A 66 -13.13 -5.91 -9.11
CA LYS A 66 -13.94 -5.01 -9.95
C LYS A 66 -13.95 -5.42 -11.41
N LEU A 67 -12.85 -6.00 -11.88
CA LEU A 67 -12.70 -6.48 -13.25
C LEU A 67 -13.23 -7.90 -13.46
N TYR A 68 -13.79 -8.55 -12.43
CA TYR A 68 -14.44 -9.84 -12.60
C TYR A 68 -15.50 -9.81 -13.73
N PRO A 69 -15.58 -10.81 -14.62
CA PRO A 69 -14.77 -12.04 -14.66
C PRO A 69 -13.51 -11.95 -15.53
N VAL A 70 -13.17 -10.81 -16.13
CA VAL A 70 -12.08 -10.75 -17.12
C VAL A 70 -10.68 -10.77 -16.51
N ALA A 71 -10.56 -10.60 -15.19
CA ALA A 71 -9.28 -10.53 -14.49
C ALA A 71 -8.93 -11.81 -13.72
N ARG A 72 -7.64 -12.16 -13.73
CA ARG A 72 -6.98 -13.12 -12.85
C ARG A 72 -6.02 -12.38 -11.92
N MET A 73 -6.05 -12.70 -10.63
CA MET A 73 -5.13 -12.15 -9.64
C MET A 73 -3.92 -13.07 -9.47
N ILE A 74 -2.71 -12.51 -9.53
CA ILE A 74 -1.45 -13.25 -9.40
C ILE A 74 -0.64 -12.63 -8.25
N ASP A 75 -0.72 -13.26 -7.09
CA ASP A 75 -0.11 -12.82 -5.83
C ASP A 75 1.29 -13.45 -5.64
N LEU A 76 2.35 -12.70 -5.93
CA LEU A 76 3.73 -13.21 -5.86
C LEU A 76 4.45 -12.78 -4.58
N PRO A 77 5.39 -13.57 -4.04
CA PRO A 77 6.27 -13.12 -2.96
C PRO A 77 7.21 -12.02 -3.49
N GLY A 78 7.11 -10.81 -2.96
CA GLY A 78 7.99 -9.71 -3.33
C GLY A 78 7.42 -8.34 -2.97
N GLY A 79 8.21 -7.30 -3.19
CA GLY A 79 7.83 -5.90 -2.99
C GLY A 79 7.19 -5.26 -4.22
N HIS A 80 7.38 -3.95 -4.34
CA HIS A 80 6.84 -3.16 -5.45
C HIS A 80 7.43 -3.55 -6.81
N LEU A 81 8.70 -3.96 -6.84
CA LEU A 81 9.43 -4.30 -8.05
C LEU A 81 9.39 -5.81 -8.31
N VAL A 82 8.22 -6.42 -8.13
CA VAL A 82 8.06 -7.88 -8.26
C VAL A 82 8.45 -8.41 -9.64
N SER A 83 8.41 -7.58 -10.68
CA SER A 83 8.92 -7.89 -12.02
C SER A 83 10.43 -8.11 -12.07
N HIS A 84 11.20 -7.48 -11.18
CA HIS A 84 12.63 -7.70 -11.03
C HIS A 84 12.93 -8.82 -10.03
N GLU A 85 12.16 -8.92 -8.96
CA GLU A 85 12.37 -9.90 -7.88
C GLU A 85 11.95 -11.33 -8.27
N ARG A 86 10.96 -11.45 -9.17
CA ARG A 86 10.29 -12.71 -9.58
C ARG A 86 10.13 -12.77 -11.09
N THR A 87 11.25 -12.57 -11.80
CA THR A 87 11.26 -12.43 -13.25
C THR A 87 10.65 -13.65 -13.93
N GLU A 88 10.98 -14.86 -13.47
CA GLU A 88 10.50 -16.12 -14.02
C GLU A 88 8.98 -16.26 -13.85
N GLU A 89 8.46 -16.02 -12.66
CA GLU A 89 7.03 -16.15 -12.37
C GLU A 89 6.20 -15.08 -13.10
N VAL A 90 6.73 -13.85 -13.21
CA VAL A 90 6.09 -12.78 -13.98
C VAL A 90 6.08 -13.12 -15.47
N ASN A 91 7.20 -13.61 -16.02
CA ASN A 91 7.24 -14.03 -17.43
C ASN A 91 6.29 -15.18 -17.71
N GLN A 92 6.19 -16.16 -16.80
CA GLN A 92 5.24 -17.26 -16.94
C GLN A 92 3.79 -16.74 -16.92
N ALA A 93 3.46 -15.81 -16.03
CA ALA A 93 2.13 -15.19 -15.96
C ALA A 93 1.76 -14.44 -17.26
N LEU A 94 2.73 -13.77 -17.90
CA LEU A 94 2.54 -13.10 -19.18
C LEU A 94 2.32 -14.10 -20.32
N ILE A 95 3.14 -15.16 -20.37
CA ILE A 95 3.00 -16.24 -21.36
C ILE A 95 1.63 -16.93 -21.23
N ASP A 96 1.17 -17.17 -20.01
CA ASP A 96 -0.14 -17.78 -19.75
C ASP A 96 -1.28 -16.89 -20.24
N LEU A 97 -1.19 -15.58 -20.05
CA LEU A 97 -2.15 -14.62 -20.57
C LEU A 97 -2.19 -14.61 -22.10
N ILE A 98 -1.03 -14.61 -22.76
CA ILE A 98 -0.92 -14.67 -24.23
C ILE A 98 -1.56 -15.94 -24.75
N LYS A 99 -1.19 -17.10 -24.20
CA LYS A 99 -1.75 -18.40 -24.60
C LYS A 99 -3.25 -18.46 -24.36
N ALA A 100 -3.76 -17.91 -23.26
CA ALA A 100 -5.18 -17.85 -22.98
C ALA A 100 -5.93 -16.98 -23.99
N SER A 101 -5.35 -15.84 -24.37
CA SER A 101 -5.90 -14.96 -25.40
C SER A 101 -5.93 -15.64 -26.77
N GLU A 102 -4.84 -16.30 -27.18
CA GLU A 102 -4.76 -17.03 -28.46
C GLU A 102 -5.78 -18.17 -28.52
N LYS A 103 -5.95 -18.90 -27.42
CA LYS A 103 -6.94 -19.98 -27.29
C LYS A 103 -8.37 -19.46 -27.09
N LYS A 104 -8.57 -18.14 -26.99
CA LYS A 104 -9.87 -17.50 -26.73
C LYS A 104 -10.58 -18.09 -25.50
N ILE A 105 -9.82 -18.31 -24.42
CA ILE A 105 -10.36 -18.79 -23.15
C ILE A 105 -11.45 -17.83 -22.67
N SER A 106 -12.56 -18.37 -22.18
CA SER A 106 -13.65 -17.54 -21.66
C SER A 106 -13.19 -16.77 -20.41
N PRO A 107 -13.66 -15.54 -20.18
CA PRO A 107 -13.37 -14.82 -18.94
C PRO A 107 -13.64 -15.64 -17.68
N GLN A 108 -14.70 -16.44 -17.68
CA GLN A 108 -15.12 -17.28 -16.56
C GLN A 108 -14.11 -18.40 -16.26
N ASP A 109 -13.50 -18.98 -17.28
CA ASP A 109 -12.44 -20.00 -17.13
C ASP A 109 -11.07 -19.37 -16.86
N TRP A 110 -10.88 -18.12 -17.27
CA TRP A 110 -9.64 -17.39 -17.04
C TRP A 110 -9.47 -16.96 -15.58
N THR A 111 -10.53 -16.43 -14.95
CA THR A 111 -10.44 -15.88 -13.60
C THR A 111 -10.22 -16.95 -12.53
N ASN A 112 -9.44 -16.60 -11.51
CA ASN A 112 -9.26 -17.40 -10.28
C ASN A 112 -10.02 -16.80 -9.08
N LEU A 113 -10.84 -15.78 -9.33
CA LEU A 113 -11.62 -15.12 -8.30
C LEU A 113 -12.88 -15.94 -8.01
N PRO A 114 -13.35 -15.99 -6.75
CA PRO A 114 -14.63 -16.63 -6.44
C PRO A 114 -15.74 -15.95 -7.24
N GLN A 115 -16.71 -16.72 -7.72
CA GLN A 115 -17.89 -16.17 -8.36
C GLN A 115 -18.54 -15.19 -7.37
N THR A 116 -18.51 -13.91 -7.72
CA THR A 116 -19.26 -12.90 -6.98
C THR A 116 -20.71 -13.11 -7.35
N SER A 117 -21.52 -13.62 -6.41
CA SER A 117 -22.96 -13.71 -6.60
C SER A 117 -23.48 -12.30 -6.92
N SER A 118 -24.00 -12.13 -8.13
CA SER A 118 -24.55 -10.88 -8.62
C SER A 118 -25.73 -10.49 -7.73
N GLY A 119 -25.53 -9.48 -6.88
CA GLY A 119 -26.62 -8.90 -6.10
C GLY A 119 -26.14 -8.39 -4.76
N VAL A 120 -25.62 -7.16 -4.77
CA VAL A 120 -25.70 -6.12 -3.72
C VAL A 120 -24.46 -5.26 -3.82
N LEU A 121 -24.66 -4.06 -4.34
CA LEU A 121 -23.85 -2.89 -4.07
C LEU A 121 -23.46 -2.87 -2.59
N ALA A 122 -22.16 -2.92 -2.32
CA ALA A 122 -21.52 -2.24 -1.20
C ALA A 122 -22.35 -2.17 0.10
N LYS A 123 -22.43 -3.27 0.86
CA LYS A 123 -22.72 -3.16 2.29
C LYS A 123 -21.98 -4.22 3.09
N GLY A 124 -20.93 -3.78 3.76
CA GLY A 124 -20.30 -4.49 4.88
C GLY A 124 -19.35 -5.60 4.47
N MET A 125 -18.08 -5.42 4.81
CA MET A 125 -17.14 -6.53 5.01
C MET A 125 -17.80 -7.63 5.86
N SER A 126 -17.94 -8.84 5.32
CA SER A 126 -17.91 -10.06 6.11
C SER A 126 -17.06 -11.10 5.39
N PHE A 127 -15.83 -11.24 5.87
CA PHE A 127 -14.92 -12.31 5.47
C PHE A 127 -15.48 -13.63 6.02
N VAL A 128 -16.12 -14.44 5.20
CA VAL A 128 -16.38 -15.85 5.50
C VAL A 128 -15.58 -16.67 4.51
N ARG A 129 -14.57 -17.38 5.03
CA ARG A 129 -13.62 -18.21 4.30
C ARG A 129 -13.87 -19.66 4.65
N THR A 130 -14.24 -20.47 3.67
CA THR A 130 -14.17 -21.94 3.75
C THR A 130 -12.84 -22.43 3.20
N SER A 131 -12.10 -23.13 4.07
CA SER A 131 -11.34 -24.37 3.85
C SER A 131 -9.99 -24.44 4.58
N SER A 132 -9.94 -25.46 5.44
CA SER A 132 -8.85 -26.32 5.94
C SER A 132 -7.38 -25.86 5.90
N GLY A 133 -6.74 -25.81 7.08
CA GLY A 133 -5.29 -25.80 7.30
C GLY A 133 -4.84 -24.72 8.30
N PRO A 134 -3.95 -25.02 9.27
CA PRO A 134 -3.88 -24.29 10.55
C PRO A 134 -3.38 -22.85 10.38
N ARG A 135 -4.23 -21.89 10.79
CA ARG A 135 -3.93 -20.46 10.81
C ARG A 135 -3.19 -20.09 12.09
N SER A 136 -2.10 -19.35 11.94
CA SER A 136 -1.72 -18.29 12.88
C SER A 136 -1.73 -16.97 12.10
N TYR A 137 -2.89 -16.34 12.00
CA TYR A 137 -3.02 -14.97 11.51
C TYR A 137 -4.07 -14.25 12.36
N VAL A 138 -3.61 -13.69 13.48
CA VAL A 138 -4.35 -12.71 14.29
C VAL A 138 -3.79 -11.33 13.94
N SER A 139 -3.99 -10.87 12.70
CA SER A 139 -3.41 -9.60 12.22
C SER A 139 -4.46 -8.74 11.52
N GLY A 140 -5.48 -8.36 12.28
CA GLY A 140 -6.51 -7.41 11.84
C GLY A 140 -6.87 -6.41 12.94
N PRO A 141 -7.23 -6.89 14.15
CA PRO A 141 -7.41 -6.01 15.30
C PRO A 141 -6.09 -5.71 16.04
N LEU A 142 -5.09 -6.59 15.96
CA LEU A 142 -3.83 -6.47 16.70
C LEU A 142 -2.95 -5.32 16.19
N GLU A 143 -2.90 -5.10 14.87
CA GLU A 143 -2.13 -3.98 14.28
C GLU A 143 -2.77 -2.62 14.60
N LYS A 144 -4.11 -2.54 14.56
CA LYS A 144 -4.82 -1.32 14.97
C LYS A 144 -4.60 -1.04 16.46
N LEU A 145 -4.68 -2.07 17.31
CA LEU A 145 -4.37 -1.95 18.73
C LEU A 145 -2.92 -1.51 18.96
N HIS A 146 -1.98 -2.04 18.18
CA HIS A 146 -0.56 -1.67 18.26
C HIS A 146 -0.34 -0.19 17.91
N LEU A 147 -0.97 0.32 16.85
CA LEU A 147 -0.93 1.75 16.49
C LEU A 147 -1.55 2.64 17.57
N TYR A 148 -2.69 2.24 18.15
CA TYR A 148 -3.29 2.96 19.28
C TYR A 148 -2.37 2.96 20.51
N LEU A 149 -1.70 1.85 20.82
CA LEU A 149 -0.81 1.73 21.95
C LEU A 149 0.45 2.60 21.77
N LEU A 150 1.03 2.62 20.57
CA LEU A 150 2.16 3.49 20.24
C LEU A 150 1.78 4.97 20.34
N TYR A 151 0.61 5.34 19.83
CA TYR A 151 0.10 6.70 19.92
C TYR A 151 -0.10 7.14 21.38
N LEU A 152 -0.70 6.28 22.21
CA LEU A 152 -0.91 6.53 23.63
C LEU A 152 0.43 6.65 24.39
N CYS A 153 1.38 5.78 24.10
CA CYS A 153 2.72 5.82 24.70
C CYS A 153 3.46 7.12 24.35
N GLY A 154 3.37 7.57 23.09
CA GLY A 154 3.92 8.85 22.65
C GLY A 154 3.32 10.05 23.39
N LEU A 155 2.01 10.07 23.61
CA LEU A 155 1.34 11.10 24.42
C LEU A 155 1.83 11.11 25.87
N PHE A 156 2.01 9.94 26.49
CA PHE A 156 2.54 9.84 27.85
C PHE A 156 3.98 10.34 27.96
N LEU A 157 4.84 9.99 27.01
CA LEU A 157 6.23 10.47 26.99
C LEU A 157 6.29 11.99 26.83
N LEU A 158 5.47 12.56 25.94
CA LEU A 158 5.38 14.00 25.74
C LEU A 158 4.90 14.73 27.02
N ALA A 159 3.84 14.23 27.65
CA ALA A 159 3.32 14.79 28.90
C ALA A 159 4.34 14.68 30.04
N PHE A 160 5.03 13.55 30.16
CA PHE A 160 6.08 13.33 31.16
C PHE A 160 7.26 14.27 30.94
N GLU A 161 7.70 14.48 29.69
CA GLU A 161 8.77 15.41 29.38
C GLU A 161 8.37 16.85 29.72
N TYR A 162 7.13 17.24 29.42
CA TYR A 162 6.60 18.55 29.77
C TYR A 162 6.54 18.76 31.29
N ALA A 163 6.04 17.76 32.04
CA ALA A 163 5.99 17.78 33.49
C ALA A 163 7.41 17.84 34.10
N ARG A 164 8.36 17.09 33.56
CA ARG A 164 9.77 17.11 33.98
C ARG A 164 10.41 18.49 33.75
N ARG A 165 10.15 19.13 32.60
CA ARG A 165 10.63 20.49 32.32
C ARG A 165 10.04 21.51 33.29
N LEU A 166 8.75 21.39 33.61
CA LEU A 166 8.10 22.23 34.61
C LEU A 166 8.68 22.03 36.02
N LEU A 167 8.98 20.78 36.40
CA LEU A 167 9.61 20.48 37.69
C LEU A 167 11.06 20.97 37.75
N GLN A 168 11.78 20.95 36.62
CA GLN A 168 13.14 21.49 36.51
C GLN A 168 13.17 23.02 36.58
N SER A 169 12.17 23.71 36.01
CA SER A 169 12.07 25.18 36.11
C SER A 169 11.68 25.66 37.51
N LEU A 170 11.11 24.78 38.34
CA LEU A 170 10.77 25.05 39.74
C LEU A 170 11.93 24.78 40.72
N LYS A 171 13.11 24.35 40.25
CA LYS A 171 14.27 24.21 41.14
C LYS A 171 14.73 25.60 41.63
N PRO A 172 14.69 25.90 42.95
CA PRO A 172 15.14 27.18 43.45
C PRO A 172 16.65 27.32 43.23
N VAL A 173 17.05 28.47 42.68
CA VAL A 173 18.46 28.88 42.58
C VAL A 173 19.01 28.97 44.00
N ARG A 174 19.98 28.11 44.32
CA ARG A 174 20.68 28.14 45.61
C ARG A 174 21.68 29.29 45.58
N VAL A 175 21.28 30.46 46.07
CA VAL A 175 22.19 31.60 46.27
C VAL A 175 23.17 31.20 47.38
N ARG A 176 24.44 31.03 47.00
CA ARG A 176 25.54 30.79 47.94
C ARG A 176 25.85 32.11 48.64
N ALA A 177 25.68 32.17 49.96
CA ALA A 177 26.11 33.30 50.76
C ALA A 177 27.64 33.45 50.67
N SER A 178 28.11 34.66 50.38
CA SER A 178 29.53 35.03 50.40
C SER A 178 30.04 35.09 51.84
N PRO A 179 31.21 34.52 52.18
CA PRO A 179 31.82 34.72 53.48
C PRO A 179 32.41 36.12 53.58
N THR A 180 32.06 36.78 54.68
CA THR A 180 32.57 38.06 55.18
C THR A 180 34.09 38.02 55.35
N SER A 181 34.77 39.07 54.89
CA SER A 181 36.18 39.34 55.16
C SER A 181 36.35 39.73 56.63
N ALA A 182 37.10 38.92 57.38
CA ALA A 182 37.55 39.27 58.71
C ALA A 182 38.82 40.14 58.62
N SER A 183 38.77 41.27 59.31
CA SER A 183 39.84 42.26 59.47
C SER A 183 41.07 41.68 60.17
N MET A 184 42.26 41.96 59.63
CA MET A 184 43.50 42.00 60.40
C MET A 184 43.61 43.35 61.11
N GLN A 185 43.63 43.33 62.44
CA GLN A 185 44.46 44.19 63.29
C GLN A 185 44.91 43.36 64.49
#